data_AF-A0A9X8CG89-F1
#
_entry.id   AF-A0A9X8CG89-F1
#
_cell.length_a   1.000
_cell.length_b   1.000
_cell.length_c   1.000
_cell.angle_alpha   90.00
_cell.angle_beta   90.00
_cell.angle_gamma   90.00
#
_symmetry.space_group_name_H-M   'P 1'
#
loop_
_entity.id
_entity.type
_entity.pdbx_description
1 polymer ?
#
loop_
_entity_poly.entity_id
_entity_poly.type
_entity_poly.pdbx_seq_one_letter_code
_entity_poly.pdbx_strand_id
1 'polypeptide(L)' 'MNANYVDNPLVILGVFIFLIGVFLFVFGRKWFLFRLLLGDISMISQMFYGTILSIIGLILLYMSGRFN' A
#
# COMPACT_ATOMS: atom_id res chain seq x y z
N MET A 1 -6.24 -16.46 -19.24
CA MET A 1 -7.01 -15.21 -19.40
C MET A 1 -6.03 -14.04 -19.36
N ASN A 2 -5.79 -13.38 -20.50
CA ASN A 2 -4.99 -12.16 -20.57
C ASN A 2 -5.80 -11.04 -19.92
N ALA A 3 -5.59 -10.86 -18.63
CA ALA A 3 -6.33 -9.88 -17.87
C ALA A 3 -5.68 -8.52 -18.13
N ASN A 4 -6.22 -7.81 -19.13
CA ASN A 4 -5.84 -6.44 -19.47
C ASN A 4 -5.93 -5.57 -18.22
N TYR A 5 -4.78 -5.06 -17.75
CA TYR A 5 -4.70 -4.13 -16.63
C TYR A 5 -5.40 -2.79 -16.92
N VAL A 6 -5.82 -2.59 -18.18
CA VAL A 6 -6.44 -1.38 -18.71
C VAL A 6 -7.95 -1.33 -18.44
N ASP A 7 -8.63 -2.47 -18.32
CA ASP A 7 -10.11 -2.52 -18.30
C ASP A 7 -10.73 -2.42 -16.91
N ASN A 8 -9.95 -2.63 -15.84
CA ASN A 8 -10.46 -2.63 -14.47
C ASN A 8 -9.76 -1.58 -13.60
N PRO A 9 -10.35 -0.37 -13.44
CA PRO A 9 -9.78 0.70 -12.62
C PRO A 9 -9.60 0.27 -11.15
N LEU A 10 -10.39 -0.69 -10.67
CA LEU A 10 -10.24 -1.30 -9.34
C LEU A 10 -8.89 -2.00 -9.15
N VAL A 11 -8.35 -2.65 -10.20
CA VAL A 11 -7.05 -3.33 -10.12
C VAL A 11 -5.94 -2.29 -10.00
N ILE A 12 -6.00 -1.24 -10.82
CA ILE A 12 -5.03 -0.14 -10.77
C ILE A 12 -5.03 0.50 -9.38
N LEU A 13 -6.21 0.83 -8.85
CA LEU A 13 -6.36 1.39 -7.51
C LEU A 13 -5.84 0.45 -6.42
N GLY A 14 -6.17 -0.84 -6.50
CA GLY A 14 -5.69 -1.85 -5.55
C GLY A 14 -4.17 -1.98 -5.55
N VAL A 15 -3.53 -2.03 -6.73
CA VAL A 15 -2.06 -2.06 -6.85
C VAL A 15 -1.44 -0.78 -6.30
N PHE A 16 -2.03 0.38 -6.60
CA PHE A 16 -1.50 1.67 -6.14
C PHE A 16 -1.55 1.79 -4.61
N ILE A 17 -2.69 1.44 -4.00
CA ILE A 17 -2.88 1.45 -2.54
C ILE A 17 -1.94 0.43 -1.88
N PHE A 18 -1.81 -0.77 -2.47
CA PHE A 18 -0.90 -1.79 -1.98
C PHE A 18 0.56 -1.32 -2.01
N LEU A 19 1.01 -0.71 -3.11
CA LEU A 19 2.36 -0.16 -3.25
C LEU A 19 2.63 0.95 -2.22
N ILE A 20 1.67 1.84 -1.98
CA ILE A 20 1.79 2.88 -0.95
C ILE A 20 1.90 2.26 0.44
N GLY A 21 1.07 1.26 0.76
CA GLY A 21 1.12 0.54 2.03
C GLY A 21 2.47 -0.15 2.26
N VAL A 22 2.98 -0.86 1.25
CA VAL A 22 4.30 -1.50 1.29
C VAL A 22 5.42 -0.46 1.40
N PHE A 23 5.31 0.66 0.68
CA PHE A 23 6.29 1.74 0.76
C PHE A 23 6.36 2.33 2.17
N LEU A 24 5.21 2.61 2.79
CA LEU A 24 5.15 3.10 4.18
C LEU A 24 5.66 2.06 5.18
N PHE A 25 5.39 0.78 4.94
CA PHE A 25 5.88 -0.32 5.77
C PHE A 25 7.42 -0.47 5.69
N VAL A 26 7.99 -0.45 4.47
CA VAL A 26 9.43 -0.67 4.23
C VAL A 26 10.27 0.57 4.53
N PHE A 27 9.74 1.76 4.23
CA PHE A 27 10.50 3.02 4.32
C PHE A 27 10.13 3.92 5.50
N GLY A 28 9.18 3.52 6.37
CA GLY A 28 8.70 4.34 7.49
C GLY A 28 9.81 5.02 8.29
N ARG A 29 10.94 4.34 8.54
CA ARG A 29 12.08 4.89 9.29
C ARG A 29 13.30 5.31 8.46
N LYS A 30 13.40 4.94 7.17
CA LYS A 30 14.64 5.14 6.39
C LYS A 30 14.76 6.51 5.73
N TRP A 31 13.65 7.21 5.53
CA TRP A 31 13.66 8.50 4.84
C TRP A 31 13.75 9.66 5.85
N PHE A 32 14.95 10.20 5.99
CA PHE A 32 15.27 11.37 6.83
C PHE A 32 14.31 12.55 6.60
N LEU A 33 13.82 12.74 5.36
CA LEU A 33 12.85 13.77 4.99
C LEU A 33 11.47 13.60 5.66
N PHE A 34 10.99 12.36 5.84
CA PHE A 34 9.70 12.10 6.49
C PHE A 34 9.73 12.34 8.00
N ARG A 35 10.89 12.10 8.64
CA ARG A 35 11.11 12.42 10.06
C ARG A 35 11.05 13.93 10.31
N LEU A 36 11.51 14.73 9.35
CA LEU A 36 11.52 16.20 9.44
C LEU A 36 10.11 16.80 9.26
N LEU A 37 9.23 16.14 8.49
CA LEU A 37 7.87 16.61 8.18
C LEU A 37 6.78 16.11 9.12
N LEU A 38 6.88 14.88 9.65
CA LEU A 38 5.82 14.25 10.44
C LEU A 38 6.09 14.22 11.96
N GLY A 39 7.27 14.68 12.41
CA GLY A 39 7.67 14.56 13.82
C GLY A 39 7.94 13.11 14.24
N ASP A 40 8.41 12.88 15.47
CA ASP A 40 8.77 11.56 16.02
C ASP A 40 7.53 10.64 16.22
N ILE A 41 6.89 10.26 15.12
CA ILE A 41 5.90 9.19 15.12
C ILE A 41 6.66 7.88 15.31
N SER A 42 6.28 7.13 16.34
CA SER A 42 6.87 5.83 16.64
C SER A 42 6.88 4.95 15.40
N MET A 43 8.03 4.31 15.10
CA MET A 43 8.17 3.39 13.97
C MET A 43 7.10 2.28 14.00
N ILE A 44 6.63 1.91 15.20
CA ILE A 44 5.57 0.92 15.40
C ILE A 44 4.26 1.42 14.80
N SER A 45 3.91 2.69 15.01
CA SER A 45 2.70 3.29 14.45
C SER A 45 2.76 3.35 12.92
N GLN A 46 3.91 3.71 12.34
CA GLN A 46 4.06 3.74 10.86
C GLN A 46 3.99 2.34 10.24
N MET A 47 4.64 1.34 10.85
CA MET A 47 4.50 -0.06 10.40
C MET A 47 3.06 -0.54 10.52
N PHE A 48 2.34 -0.14 11.58
CA PHE A 48 0.93 -0.48 11.78
C PHE A 48 0.04 0.12 10.69
N TYR A 49 0.20 1.41 10.38
CA TYR A 49 -0.55 2.07 9.30
C TYR A 49 -0.18 1.51 7.91
N GLY A 50 1.09 1.26 7.63
CA GLY A 50 1.54 0.65 6.38
C GLY A 50 0.99 -0.76 6.19
N THR A 51 0.90 -1.54 7.27
CA THR A 51 0.30 -2.89 7.26
C THR A 51 -1.20 -2.84 7.01
N ILE A 52 -1.93 -1.89 7.61
CA ILE A 52 -3.36 -1.72 7.37
C ILE A 52 -3.61 -1.34 5.90
N LEU A 53 -2.84 -0.39 5.37
CA LEU A 53 -2.94 0.05 3.97
C LEU A 53 -2.61 -1.07 2.98
N SER A 54 -1.59 -1.88 3.25
CA SER A 54 -1.25 -3.01 2.37
C SER A 54 -2.33 -4.10 2.43
N ILE A 55 -2.92 -4.39 3.58
CA ILE A 55 -4.06 -5.32 3.70
C ILE A 55 -5.27 -4.81 2.90
N ILE A 56 -5.59 -3.52 2.97
CA ILE A 56 -6.70 -2.93 2.21
C ILE A 56 -6.46 -3.05 0.70
N GLY A 57 -5.25 -2.75 0.23
CA GLY A 57 -4.87 -2.94 -1.18
C GLY A 57 -4.97 -4.40 -1.63
N LEU A 58 -4.59 -5.34 -0.77
CA LEU A 58 -4.71 -6.78 -1.02
C LEU A 58 -6.18 -7.23 -1.14
N ILE A 59 -7.05 -6.74 -0.26
CA ILE A 59 -8.49 -7.04 -0.30
C ILE A 59 -9.12 -6.49 -1.59
N LEU A 60 -8.76 -5.27 -2.00
CA LEU A 60 -9.24 -4.69 -3.26
C LEU A 60 -8.78 -5.52 -4.48
N LEU A 61 -7.54 -6.01 -4.47
CA LEU A 61 -7.05 -6.88 -5.54
C LEU A 61 -7.72 -8.25 -5.54
N TYR A 62 -8.03 -8.80 -4.36
CA TYR A 62 -8.81 -10.03 -4.24
C TYR A 62 -10.23 -9.87 -4.79
N MET A 63 -10.92 -8.78 -4.43
CA MET A 63 -12.26 -8.46 -4.94
C MET A 63 -12.28 -8.19 -6.45
N SER A 64 -11.16 -7.74 -7.02
CA SER A 64 -11.04 -7.52 -8.47
C SER A 64 -10.99 -8.82 -9.31
N GLY A 65 -11.04 -9.99 -8.67
CA GLY A 65 -11.07 -11.29 -9.35
C GLY A 65 -9.74 -11.70 -9.99
N ARG A 66 -8.64 -10.99 -9.67
CA ARG A 66 -7.29 -11.31 -10.18
C ARG A 66 -6.63 -12.51 -9.49
N PHE A 67 -7.14 -12.91 -8.33
CA PHE A 67 -6.65 -14.06 -7.56
C PHE A 67 -7.53 -15.31 -7.70
N ASN A 68 -8.53 -15.28 -8.59
CA ASN A 68 -9.35 -16.43 -8.97
C ASN A 68 -8.74 -17.10 -10.22
#